data_AF-A0A2G2FZX2-F1
#
_entry.id   AF-A0A2G2FZX2-F1
#
_cell.length_a   1.000
_cell.length_b   1.000
_cell.length_c   1.000
_cell.angle_alpha   90.00
_cell.angle_beta   90.00
_cell.angle_gamma   90.00
#
_symmetry.space_group_name_H-M   'P 1'
#
loop_
_entity.id
_entity.type
_entity.pdbx_description
1 polymer ?
#
loop_
_entity_poly.entity_id
_entity_poly.type
_entity_poly.pdbx_seq_one_letter_code
_entity_poly.pdbx_strand_id
1 'polypeptide(L)'
;MDVPTMIFHSLVEINILLINERKKGKIMKKILLVILISILPAHAFAFSGYLTPLAEGVSINKYLLHRSGEMTIWVTNTSISNPDNCTNTDRVHIRASLAGSQNMIAAVMTAYASGQKVGFHSSGCSVIPFWGGTQTVPIISEIWVIK
;
A
#
# COMPACT_ATOMS: atom_id res chain seq x y z
N MET A 1 40.99 67.01 -19.71
CA MET A 1 41.06 65.85 -18.80
C MET A 1 39.64 65.62 -18.32
N ASP A 2 38.95 64.57 -18.77
CA ASP A 2 37.72 64.08 -18.13
C ASP A 2 37.44 62.66 -18.66
N VAL A 3 38.22 61.71 -18.15
CA VAL A 3 38.07 60.27 -18.40
C VAL A 3 37.38 59.49 -17.24
N PRO A 4 37.04 60.04 -16.04
CA PRO A 4 36.57 59.18 -14.94
C PRO A 4 35.08 58.81 -14.96
N THR A 5 34.24 59.43 -15.80
CA THR A 5 32.77 59.25 -15.72
C THR A 5 32.22 58.05 -16.50
N MET A 6 32.86 57.61 -17.59
CA MET A 6 32.38 56.45 -18.36
C MET A 6 32.68 55.09 -17.69
N ILE A 7 33.75 55.00 -16.90
CA ILE A 7 34.15 53.74 -16.23
C ILE A 7 33.18 53.42 -15.08
N PHE A 8 32.67 54.44 -14.38
CA PHE A 8 31.71 54.24 -13.28
C PHE A 8 30.35 53.71 -13.77
N HIS A 9 29.86 54.15 -14.93
CA HIS A 9 28.57 53.69 -15.45
C HIS A 9 28.62 52.22 -15.91
N SER A 10 29.72 51.82 -16.55
CA SER A 10 29.94 50.44 -17.03
C SER A 10 30.08 49.43 -15.88
N LEU A 11 30.75 49.82 -14.78
CA LEU A 11 30.91 48.95 -13.60
C LEU A 11 29.60 48.76 -12.81
N VAL A 12 28.67 49.72 -12.86
CA VAL A 12 27.34 49.60 -12.23
C VAL A 12 26.46 48.63 -13.00
N GLU A 13 26.46 48.68 -14.33
CA GLU A 13 25.66 47.78 -15.17
C GLU A 13 26.12 46.31 -15.07
N ILE A 14 27.43 46.08 -15.02
CA ILE A 14 28.00 44.73 -14.85
C ILE A 14 27.62 44.13 -13.48
N ASN A 15 27.63 44.94 -12.41
CA ASN A 15 27.23 44.46 -11.08
C ASN A 15 25.73 44.11 -11.00
N ILE A 16 24.85 44.89 -11.65
CA ILE A 16 23.40 44.61 -11.69
C ILE A 16 23.12 43.30 -12.45
N LEU A 17 23.82 43.07 -13.57
CA LEU A 17 23.71 41.83 -14.34
C LEU A 17 24.17 40.61 -13.55
N LEU A 18 25.31 40.70 -12.86
CA LEU A 18 25.84 39.61 -12.03
C LEU A 18 24.94 39.28 -10.82
N ILE A 19 24.29 40.28 -10.23
CA ILE A 19 23.31 40.08 -9.13
C ILE A 19 22.06 39.35 -9.64
N ASN A 20 21.56 39.68 -10.84
CA ASN A 20 20.39 39.05 -11.42
C ASN A 20 20.61 37.57 -11.76
N GLU A 21 21.78 37.22 -12.31
CA GLU A 21 22.12 35.83 -12.63
C GLU A 21 22.32 34.97 -11.36
N ARG A 22 22.94 35.52 -10.31
CA ARG A 22 23.01 34.83 -9.00
C ARG A 22 21.63 34.62 -8.36
N LYS A 23 20.70 35.57 -8.52
CA LYS A 23 19.34 35.48 -7.98
C LYS A 23 18.51 34.44 -8.74
N LYS A 24 18.62 34.39 -10.08
CA LYS A 24 18.04 33.32 -10.92
C LYS A 24 18.52 31.94 -10.48
N GLY A 25 19.81 31.74 -10.27
CA GLY A 25 20.36 30.45 -9.83
C GLY A 25 19.83 29.98 -8.47
N LYS A 26 19.64 30.90 -7.51
CA LYS A 26 19.01 30.58 -6.20
C LYS A 26 17.52 30.25 -6.34
N ILE A 27 16.78 30.91 -7.24
CA ILE A 27 15.36 30.65 -7.50
C ILE A 27 15.18 29.31 -8.22
N MET A 28 16.01 29.00 -9.22
CA MET A 28 15.97 27.74 -9.96
C MET A 28 16.25 26.53 -9.06
N LYS A 29 17.21 26.65 -8.13
CA LYS A 29 17.49 25.60 -7.12
C LYS A 29 16.31 25.37 -6.17
N LYS A 30 15.59 26.42 -5.77
CA LYS A 30 14.39 26.30 -4.93
C LYS A 30 13.22 25.67 -5.68
N ILE A 31 13.02 26.04 -6.95
CA ILE A 31 11.99 25.44 -7.81
C ILE A 31 12.28 23.95 -8.04
N LEU A 32 13.55 23.60 -8.31
CA LEU A 32 13.97 22.20 -8.46
C LEU A 32 13.71 21.38 -7.17
N LEU A 33 13.99 21.96 -5.99
CA LEU A 33 13.74 21.31 -4.71
C LEU A 33 12.24 21.07 -4.45
N VAL A 34 11.38 22.04 -4.80
CA VAL A 34 9.92 21.94 -4.66
C VAL A 34 9.37 20.85 -5.60
N ILE A 35 9.86 20.79 -6.83
CA ILE A 35 9.48 19.73 -7.79
C ILE A 35 9.97 18.36 -7.32
N LEU A 36 11.17 18.26 -6.75
CA LEU A 36 11.70 16.98 -6.26
C LEU A 36 10.90 16.44 -5.06
N ILE A 37 10.40 17.33 -4.18
CA ILE A 37 9.57 16.95 -3.03
C ILE A 37 8.16 16.54 -3.46
N SER A 38 7.62 17.10 -4.54
CA SER A 38 6.28 16.76 -5.04
C SER A 38 6.21 15.46 -5.87
N ILE A 39 7.36 14.87 -6.24
CA ILE A 39 7.41 13.59 -6.97
C ILE A 39 7.62 12.41 -6.01
N LEU A 40 7.73 12.62 -4.69
CA LEU A 40 7.73 11.51 -3.74
C LEU A 40 6.38 10.79 -3.87
N PRO A 41 6.37 9.52 -4.34
CA PRO A 41 5.14 8.75 -4.36
C PRO A 41 4.73 8.63 -2.90
N ALA A 42 3.51 9.10 -2.59
CA ALA A 42 2.81 8.63 -1.40
C ALA A 42 2.69 7.12 -1.57
N HIS A 43 3.67 6.38 -1.05
CA HIS A 43 3.59 4.94 -0.96
C HIS A 43 2.36 4.70 -0.09
N ALA A 44 1.30 4.22 -0.73
CA ALA A 44 0.07 3.84 -0.06
C ALA A 44 0.48 3.02 1.16
N PHE A 45 0.05 3.46 2.33
CA PHE A 45 0.21 2.69 3.55
C PHE A 45 -0.35 1.30 3.29
N ALA A 46 0.54 0.32 3.09
CA ALA A 46 0.18 -1.07 3.24
C ALA A 46 -0.04 -1.22 4.75
N PHE A 47 -1.25 -0.90 5.18
CA PHE A 47 -1.69 -1.33 6.48
C PHE A 47 -1.59 -2.86 6.47
N SER A 48 -1.25 -3.45 7.58
CA SER A 48 -1.23 -4.90 7.73
C SER A 48 -1.59 -5.14 9.16
N GLY A 49 -2.34 -6.20 9.40
CA GLY A 49 -2.72 -6.47 10.76
C GLY A 49 -3.59 -7.68 10.92
N TYR A 50 -3.91 -7.91 12.18
CA TYR A 50 -4.84 -8.92 12.62
C TYR A 50 -6.25 -8.58 12.09
N LEU A 51 -6.75 -9.42 11.17
CA LEU A 51 -8.18 -9.43 10.83
C LEU A 51 -8.98 -10.00 12.01
N THR A 52 -8.41 -10.96 12.72
CA THR A 52 -8.97 -11.53 13.94
C THR A 52 -7.94 -11.40 15.06
N PRO A 53 -8.32 -11.02 16.29
CA PRO A 53 -7.41 -11.06 17.43
C PRO A 53 -6.73 -12.43 17.56
N LEU A 54 -5.47 -12.50 17.99
CA LEU A 54 -4.70 -13.77 18.00
C LEU A 54 -5.36 -14.89 18.82
N ALA A 55 -6.07 -14.54 19.91
CA ALA A 55 -6.79 -15.48 20.77
C ALA A 55 -8.22 -15.80 20.27
N GLU A 56 -8.67 -15.14 19.20
CA GLU A 56 -10.00 -15.28 18.63
C GLU A 56 -9.95 -15.82 17.20
N GLY A 57 -11.05 -16.41 16.76
CA GLY A 57 -11.16 -16.95 15.42
C GLY A 57 -12.58 -16.89 14.91
N VAL A 58 -12.68 -17.00 13.60
CA VAL A 58 -13.93 -17.02 12.85
C VAL A 58 -14.18 -18.39 12.29
N SER A 59 -15.47 -18.72 12.14
CA SER A 59 -15.87 -19.97 11.48
C SER A 59 -15.79 -19.78 9.96
N ILE A 60 -15.37 -20.84 9.26
CA ILE A 60 -15.38 -20.87 7.80
C ILE A 60 -16.75 -21.36 7.33
N ASN A 61 -17.50 -20.52 6.63
CA ASN A 61 -18.82 -20.89 6.09
C ASN A 61 -18.69 -21.75 4.82
N LYS A 62 -17.75 -21.37 3.94
CA LYS A 62 -17.42 -22.05 2.69
C LYS A 62 -16.10 -21.52 2.14
N TYR A 63 -15.51 -22.23 1.20
CA TYR A 63 -14.36 -21.77 0.44
C TYR A 63 -14.53 -22.04 -1.05
N LEU A 64 -13.74 -21.35 -1.88
CA LEU A 64 -13.66 -21.53 -3.32
C LEU A 64 -12.18 -21.59 -3.70
N LEU A 65 -11.78 -22.69 -4.34
CA LEU A 65 -10.48 -22.80 -5.00
C LEU A 65 -10.61 -22.30 -6.44
N HIS A 66 -9.77 -21.33 -6.79
CA HIS A 66 -9.68 -20.79 -8.14
C HIS A 66 -8.75 -21.64 -9.00
N ARG A 67 -8.96 -21.60 -10.32
CA ARG A 67 -8.09 -22.29 -11.29
C ARG A 67 -6.62 -21.83 -11.19
N SER A 68 -6.38 -20.60 -10.73
CA SER A 68 -5.06 -20.04 -10.48
C SER A 68 -4.32 -20.68 -9.28
N GLY A 69 -4.98 -21.55 -8.51
CA GLY A 69 -4.45 -22.09 -7.26
C GLY A 69 -4.67 -21.18 -6.05
N GLU A 70 -5.40 -20.08 -6.23
CA GLU A 70 -5.78 -19.16 -5.17
C GLU A 70 -7.02 -19.66 -4.43
N MET A 71 -7.25 -19.17 -3.21
CA MET A 71 -8.45 -19.51 -2.44
C MET A 71 -9.19 -18.26 -1.98
N THR A 72 -10.52 -18.28 -2.09
CA THR A 72 -11.41 -17.33 -1.40
C THR A 72 -12.15 -18.05 -0.29
N ILE A 73 -12.22 -17.45 0.89
CA ILE A 73 -12.79 -18.04 2.09
C ILE A 73 -13.90 -17.12 2.58
N TRP A 74 -15.07 -17.67 2.86
CA TRP A 74 -16.18 -16.95 3.50
C TRP A 74 -16.15 -17.24 4.98
N VAL A 75 -16.28 -16.19 5.77
CA VAL A 75 -16.11 -16.22 7.22
C VAL A 75 -17.31 -15.59 7.91
N THR A 76 -17.55 -15.97 9.16
CA THR A 76 -18.58 -15.33 9.98
C THR A 76 -18.11 -13.95 10.47
N ASN A 77 -18.87 -12.90 10.18
CA ASN A 77 -18.45 -11.50 10.33
C ASN A 77 -18.50 -10.93 11.77
N THR A 78 -18.61 -11.75 12.81
CA THR A 78 -18.84 -11.22 14.16
C THR A 78 -17.61 -10.57 14.81
N SER A 79 -16.40 -10.78 14.26
CA SER A 79 -15.14 -10.37 14.91
C SER A 79 -14.03 -9.93 13.96
N ILE A 80 -14.36 -9.49 12.73
CA ILE A 80 -13.34 -9.17 11.72
C ILE A 80 -13.00 -7.68 11.71
N SER A 81 -11.76 -7.36 12.06
CA SER A 81 -11.10 -6.08 11.83
C SER A 81 -10.77 -5.89 10.35
N ASN A 82 -10.70 -4.64 9.89
CA ASN A 82 -10.37 -4.29 8.51
C ASN A 82 -9.21 -3.27 8.47
N PRO A 83 -7.99 -3.68 8.85
CA PRO A 83 -6.85 -2.76 8.95
C PRO A 83 -6.51 -2.11 7.60
N ASP A 84 -6.81 -2.81 6.52
CA ASP A 84 -6.53 -2.44 5.13
C ASP A 84 -7.66 -1.63 4.45
N ASN A 85 -8.78 -1.40 5.13
CA ASN A 85 -9.98 -0.74 4.57
C ASN A 85 -10.46 -1.39 3.25
N CYS A 86 -10.40 -2.72 3.15
CA CYS A 86 -10.96 -3.44 2.01
C CYS A 86 -12.49 -3.29 1.97
N THR A 87 -13.08 -3.30 0.77
CA THR A 87 -14.53 -3.05 0.61
C THR A 87 -15.42 -4.17 1.16
N ASN A 88 -14.88 -5.37 1.33
CA ASN A 88 -15.61 -6.55 1.79
C ASN A 88 -14.78 -7.32 2.81
N THR A 89 -15.34 -7.53 4.00
CA THR A 89 -14.71 -8.25 5.14
C THR A 89 -15.33 -9.62 5.40
N ASP A 90 -16.45 -9.97 4.75
CA ASP A 90 -17.09 -11.29 4.84
C ASP A 90 -16.29 -12.37 4.10
N ARG A 91 -15.29 -11.95 3.33
CA ARG A 91 -14.46 -12.80 2.48
C ARG A 91 -13.00 -12.42 2.65
N VAL A 92 -12.15 -13.43 2.64
CA VAL A 92 -10.69 -13.25 2.62
C VAL A 92 -10.06 -14.08 1.51
N HIS A 93 -8.83 -13.76 1.15
CA HIS A 93 -8.19 -14.33 -0.03
C HIS A 93 -6.74 -14.76 0.21
N ILE A 94 -6.42 -16.00 -0.16
CA ILE A 94 -5.03 -16.49 -0.20
C ILE A 94 -4.57 -16.46 -1.66
N ARG A 95 -3.53 -15.67 -1.92
CA ARG A 95 -2.88 -15.62 -3.24
C ARG A 95 -1.97 -16.83 -3.44
N ALA A 96 -1.97 -17.38 -4.65
CA ALA A 96 -1.15 -18.53 -5.02
C ALA A 96 0.34 -18.17 -5.02
N SER A 97 0.67 -16.90 -5.33
CA SER A 97 2.03 -16.37 -5.36
C SER A 97 2.69 -16.24 -3.98
N LEU A 98 1.94 -16.39 -2.89
CA LEU A 98 2.50 -16.32 -1.54
C LEU A 98 3.29 -17.59 -1.23
N ALA A 99 4.49 -17.41 -0.67
CA ALA A 99 5.24 -18.53 -0.11
C ALA A 99 4.40 -19.23 0.97
N GLY A 100 4.30 -20.55 0.91
CA GLY A 100 3.48 -21.31 1.85
C GLY A 100 1.96 -21.26 1.60
N SER A 101 1.50 -20.70 0.47
CA SER A 101 0.07 -20.63 0.12
C SER A 101 -0.65 -21.97 0.20
N GLN A 102 0.00 -23.06 -0.25
CA GLN A 102 -0.55 -24.42 -0.18
C GLN A 102 -0.72 -24.92 1.26
N ASN A 103 0.20 -24.56 2.17
CA ASN A 103 0.09 -24.92 3.59
C ASN A 103 -1.08 -24.17 4.24
N MET A 104 -1.23 -22.89 3.92
CA MET A 104 -2.37 -22.10 4.40
C MET A 104 -3.70 -22.67 3.89
N ILE A 105 -3.77 -23.00 2.59
CA ILE A 105 -4.95 -23.64 1.97
C ILE A 105 -5.28 -24.97 2.66
N ALA A 106 -4.28 -25.81 2.91
CA ALA A 106 -4.48 -27.09 3.61
C ALA A 106 -4.99 -26.89 5.05
N ALA A 107 -4.46 -25.90 5.77
CA ALA A 107 -4.94 -25.54 7.11
C ALA A 107 -6.41 -25.10 7.09
N VAL A 108 -6.80 -24.25 6.13
CA VAL A 108 -8.19 -23.81 5.94
C VAL A 108 -9.12 -24.98 5.66
N MET A 109 -8.74 -25.87 4.73
CA MET A 109 -9.56 -27.04 4.38
C MET A 109 -9.73 -27.98 5.57
N THR A 110 -8.65 -28.17 6.35
CA THR A 110 -8.67 -28.99 7.56
C THR A 110 -9.59 -28.37 8.60
N ALA A 111 -9.44 -27.08 8.89
CA ALA A 111 -10.27 -26.38 9.86
C ALA A 111 -11.75 -26.36 9.45
N TYR A 112 -12.05 -26.20 8.16
CA TYR A 112 -13.40 -26.30 7.64
C TYR A 112 -14.00 -27.68 7.86
N ALA A 113 -13.26 -28.74 7.52
CA ALA A 113 -13.71 -30.12 7.68
C ALA A 113 -13.88 -30.53 9.15
N SER A 114 -13.04 -30.01 10.04
CA SER A 114 -13.09 -30.31 11.48
C SER A 114 -14.04 -29.40 12.27
N GLY A 115 -14.64 -28.38 11.63
CA GLY A 115 -15.46 -27.39 12.32
C GLY A 115 -14.67 -26.47 13.26
N GLN A 116 -13.35 -26.39 13.09
CA GLN A 116 -12.49 -25.51 13.88
C GLN A 116 -12.57 -24.06 13.39
N LYS A 117 -12.28 -23.14 14.31
CA LYS A 117 -12.16 -21.72 13.99
C LYS A 117 -10.75 -21.42 13.48
N VAL A 118 -10.65 -20.36 12.69
CA VAL A 118 -9.36 -19.87 12.16
C VAL A 118 -9.22 -18.40 12.44
N GLY A 119 -7.98 -17.97 12.68
CA GLY A 119 -7.63 -16.57 12.71
C GLY A 119 -6.70 -16.20 11.57
N PHE A 120 -6.72 -14.91 11.21
CA PHE A 120 -6.11 -14.37 10.01
C PHE A 120 -5.32 -13.10 10.29
N HIS A 121 -4.17 -13.00 9.64
CA HIS A 121 -3.44 -11.75 9.45
C HIS A 121 -3.55 -11.32 7.98
N SER A 122 -3.90 -10.07 7.72
CA SER A 122 -3.93 -9.51 6.37
C SER A 122 -2.77 -8.58 6.06
N SER A 123 -2.45 -8.51 4.77
CA SER A 123 -1.56 -7.50 4.22
C SER A 123 -2.07 -7.05 2.85
N GLY A 124 -2.80 -5.93 2.85
CA GLY A 124 -3.39 -5.34 1.65
C GLY A 124 -4.70 -6.00 1.19
N CYS A 125 -5.25 -5.46 0.10
CA CYS A 125 -6.48 -5.93 -0.50
C CYS A 125 -6.26 -6.44 -1.93
N SER A 126 -7.09 -7.39 -2.35
CA SER A 126 -7.12 -7.89 -3.72
C SER A 126 -8.51 -7.74 -4.33
N VAL A 127 -8.54 -7.34 -5.60
CA VAL A 127 -9.72 -7.50 -6.44
C VAL A 127 -9.75 -8.95 -6.92
N ILE A 128 -10.92 -9.60 -6.85
CA ILE A 128 -11.11 -10.94 -7.39
C ILE A 128 -11.97 -10.84 -8.67
N PRO A 129 -11.38 -11.03 -9.87
CA PRO A 129 -12.08 -10.83 -11.14
C PRO A 129 -13.35 -11.68 -11.31
N PHE A 130 -13.39 -12.86 -10.68
CA PHE A 130 -14.55 -13.75 -10.68
C PHE A 130 -15.85 -13.06 -10.22
N TRP A 131 -15.75 -11.99 -9.40
CA TRP A 131 -16.89 -11.24 -8.87
C TRP A 131 -17.13 -9.88 -9.55
N GLY A 132 -16.66 -9.71 -10.80
CA GLY A 132 -16.89 -8.49 -11.58
C GLY A 132 -15.95 -7.33 -11.23
N GLY A 133 -14.96 -7.55 -10.35
CA GLY A 133 -13.82 -6.65 -10.18
C GLY A 133 -14.06 -5.37 -9.37
N THR A 134 -15.25 -5.19 -8.79
CA THR A 134 -15.61 -3.96 -8.06
C THR A 134 -15.36 -4.02 -6.56
N GLN A 135 -15.24 -5.23 -6.00
CA GLN A 135 -15.00 -5.44 -4.57
C GLN A 135 -13.56 -5.92 -4.34
N THR A 136 -12.93 -5.29 -3.35
CA THR A 136 -11.66 -5.71 -2.76
C THR A 136 -11.90 -6.51 -1.47
N VAL A 137 -11.11 -7.56 -1.30
CA VAL A 137 -11.09 -8.42 -0.11
C VAL A 137 -9.68 -8.46 0.49
N PRO A 138 -9.52 -8.67 1.81
CA PRO A 138 -8.22 -8.82 2.44
C PRO A 138 -7.39 -9.97 1.86
N ILE A 139 -6.10 -9.72 1.67
CA ILE A 139 -5.12 -10.76 1.32
C ILE A 139 -4.56 -11.34 2.61
N ILE A 140 -4.69 -12.65 2.80
CA ILE A 140 -4.17 -13.36 3.95
C ILE A 140 -2.68 -13.59 3.79
N SER A 141 -1.89 -13.10 4.74
CA SER A 141 -0.45 -13.35 4.82
C SER A 141 -0.12 -14.48 5.79
N GLU A 142 -0.92 -14.66 6.86
CA GLU A 142 -0.73 -15.71 7.87
C GLU A 142 -2.08 -16.24 8.34
N ILE A 143 -2.09 -17.50 8.80
CA ILE A 143 -3.27 -18.17 9.36
C ILE A 143 -2.90 -19.00 10.59
N TRP A 144 -3.80 -19.07 11.56
CA TRP A 144 -3.72 -20.01 12.68
C TRP A 144 -5.07 -20.71 12.89
N VAL A 145 -5.02 -21.92 13.44
CA VAL A 145 -6.20 -22.73 13.76
C VAL A 145 -6.42 -22.70 15.27
N ILE A 146 -7.66 -22.47 15.68
CA ILE A 146 -8.08 -22.43 17.08
C ILE A 146 -8.90 -23.68 17.38
N LYS A 147 -8.52 -24.34 18.47
CA LYS A 147 -9.19 -25.53 18.99
C LYS A 147 -10.29 -25.16 19.99
#